data_AF-A0A4S8MDQ6-F1
#
_entry.id   AF-A0A4S8MDQ6-F1
#
_cell.length_a   1.000
_cell.length_b   1.000
_cell.length_c   1.000
_cell.angle_alpha   90.00
_cell.angle_beta   90.00
_cell.angle_gamma   90.00
#
_symmetry.space_group_name_H-M   'P 1'
#
loop_
_entity.id
_entity.type
_entity.pdbx_description
1 polymer ?
#
loop_
_entity_poly.entity_id
_entity_poly.type
_entity_poly.pdbx_seq_one_letter_code
_entity_poly.pdbx_strand_id
1 'polypeptide(L)'
;MPALQNPTHSTILVTGSNGFLATWIVDSLLRRGYNVRASVRNLDRRKHLTQLSKGDFGNKLEIFPTGDMAKAGAFDEAVKGVDGIIHTTAQVHLNAVEPKDIIDPAIDGDLNLMTSALKYGDRLKRIVITSSCAAVTSYADHPDITFLNPPWIFGPVLHEVPSIDKLNPSCLFWYNAITKGEAVGDASPRVPPSHGWVDVRDVALAHIRSLEVEEAGGERIILCAGPLVFQDAIDAVNSLQPSPWPSHKEPFAKGDAGEKEYKITWDTAKEKSILGLKFRTHEEMARDVLADWESKGWN
;
A
#
# COMPACT_ATOMS: atom_id res chain seq x y z
N MET A 1 8.25 13.61 -17.85
CA MET A 1 6.95 14.31 -17.66
C MET A 1 7.03 15.29 -16.51
N PRO A 2 6.26 16.40 -16.53
CA PRO A 2 6.33 17.42 -15.49
C PRO A 2 5.79 16.89 -14.17
N ALA A 3 6.56 17.09 -13.10
CA ALA A 3 6.12 16.81 -11.75
C ALA A 3 4.99 17.74 -11.28
N LEU A 4 4.21 17.28 -10.30
CA LEU A 4 3.18 18.08 -9.67
C LEU A 4 3.81 19.00 -8.62
N GLN A 5 3.96 20.29 -8.94
CA GLN A 5 4.62 21.27 -8.07
C GLN A 5 3.67 22.10 -7.19
N ASN A 6 2.34 22.07 -7.42
CA ASN A 6 1.37 22.92 -6.73
C ASN A 6 0.23 22.10 -6.07
N PRO A 7 0.47 21.51 -4.88
CA PRO A 7 -0.50 20.64 -4.21
C PRO A 7 -1.92 21.21 -4.10
N THR A 8 -2.05 22.48 -3.70
CA THR A 8 -3.36 23.12 -3.46
C THR A 8 -4.23 23.30 -4.70
N HIS A 9 -3.66 23.18 -5.90
CA HIS A 9 -4.36 23.33 -7.18
C HIS A 9 -4.41 22.03 -7.99
N SER A 10 -3.86 20.94 -7.45
CA SER A 10 -3.82 19.64 -8.12
C SER A 10 -4.87 18.69 -7.57
N THR A 11 -5.60 18.05 -8.47
CA THR A 11 -6.57 17.00 -8.14
C THR A 11 -5.99 15.64 -8.47
N ILE A 12 -5.93 14.74 -7.50
CA ILE A 12 -5.38 13.39 -7.65
C ILE A 12 -6.50 12.35 -7.57
N LEU A 13 -6.62 11.52 -8.62
CA LEU A 13 -7.46 10.33 -8.57
C LEU A 13 -6.71 9.20 -7.85
N VAL A 14 -7.29 8.66 -6.79
CA VAL A 14 -6.79 7.47 -6.10
C VAL A 14 -7.80 6.33 -6.29
N THR A 15 -7.43 5.29 -7.03
CA THR A 15 -8.33 4.15 -7.25
C THR A 15 -8.29 3.17 -6.08
N GLY A 16 -9.37 2.43 -5.83
CA GLY A 16 -9.37 1.43 -4.76
C GLY A 16 -9.22 2.04 -3.36
N SER A 17 -9.72 3.27 -3.16
CA SER A 17 -9.46 4.12 -1.99
C SER A 17 -9.85 3.51 -0.63
N ASN A 18 -10.74 2.52 -0.62
CA ASN A 18 -11.12 1.78 0.59
C ASN A 18 -10.07 0.75 1.04
N GLY A 19 -9.00 0.54 0.26
CA GLY A 19 -7.98 -0.47 0.54
C GLY A 19 -6.93 0.00 1.54
N PHE A 20 -6.26 -0.96 2.18
CA PHE A 20 -5.24 -0.75 3.21
C PHE A 20 -4.20 0.34 2.88
N LEU A 21 -3.52 0.21 1.74
CA LEU A 21 -2.53 1.19 1.29
C LEU A 21 -3.19 2.48 0.81
N ALA A 22 -4.27 2.37 0.03
CA ALA A 22 -4.92 3.49 -0.62
C ALA A 22 -5.44 4.52 0.39
N THR A 23 -5.97 4.07 1.53
CA THR A 23 -6.44 4.96 2.60
C THR A 23 -5.31 5.80 3.20
N TRP A 24 -4.11 5.24 3.35
CA TRP A 24 -2.93 6.00 3.78
C TRP A 24 -2.46 7.01 2.73
N ILE A 25 -2.56 6.66 1.45
CA ILE A 25 -2.26 7.59 0.35
C ILE A 25 -3.25 8.77 0.35
N VAL A 26 -4.55 8.49 0.52
CA VAL A 26 -5.59 9.53 0.61
C VAL A 26 -5.32 10.49 1.77
N ASP A 27 -5.11 9.97 2.99
CA ASP A 27 -4.78 10.80 4.17
C ASP A 27 -3.51 11.64 3.94
N SER A 28 -2.46 11.03 3.38
CA SER A 28 -1.18 11.69 3.14
C SER A 28 -1.26 12.79 2.08
N LEU A 29 -2.07 12.61 1.04
CA LEU A 29 -2.36 13.62 0.01
C LEU A 29 -3.14 14.80 0.59
N LEU A 30 -4.18 14.52 1.37
CA LEU A 30 -5.00 15.56 2.01
C LEU A 30 -4.18 16.42 2.97
N ARG A 31 -3.32 15.79 3.79
CA ARG A 31 -2.38 16.50 4.69
C ARG A 31 -1.39 17.41 3.98
N ARG A 32 -1.03 17.06 2.74
CA ARG A 32 -0.18 17.88 1.86
C ARG A 32 -0.95 18.94 1.08
N GLY A 33 -2.27 18.97 1.22
CA GLY A 33 -3.13 20.01 0.68
C GLY A 33 -3.67 19.72 -0.71
N TYR A 34 -3.46 18.52 -1.28
CA TYR A 34 -4.05 18.09 -2.55
C TYR A 34 -5.57 17.98 -2.46
N ASN A 35 -6.24 18.18 -3.60
CA ASN A 35 -7.60 17.68 -3.78
C ASN A 35 -7.52 16.20 -4.16
N VAL A 36 -8.34 15.37 -3.54
CA VAL A 36 -8.33 13.92 -3.73
C VAL A 36 -9.69 13.46 -4.23
N ARG A 37 -9.71 12.85 -5.40
CA ARG A 37 -10.83 12.07 -5.90
C ARG A 37 -10.61 10.60 -5.53
N ALA A 38 -11.29 10.16 -4.48
CA ALA A 38 -11.20 8.81 -3.96
C ALA A 38 -12.20 7.89 -4.69
N SER A 39 -11.70 7.10 -5.65
CA SER A 39 -12.52 6.12 -6.36
C SER A 39 -12.83 4.92 -5.46
N VAL A 40 -14.12 4.55 -5.42
CA VAL A 40 -14.63 3.40 -4.67
C VAL A 40 -15.58 2.56 -5.52
N ARG A 41 -15.54 1.24 -5.34
CA ARG A 41 -16.46 0.31 -6.02
C ARG A 41 -17.91 0.52 -5.58
N ASN A 42 -18.13 0.70 -4.28
CA ASN A 42 -19.44 0.95 -3.67
C ASN A 42 -19.26 1.97 -2.52
N LEU A 43 -20.23 2.88 -2.40
CA LEU A 43 -20.31 3.91 -1.36
C LEU A 43 -20.55 3.35 0.05
N ASP A 44 -21.04 2.12 0.21
CA ASP A 44 -21.39 1.56 1.52
C ASP A 44 -20.20 1.48 2.50
N ARG A 45 -18.97 1.30 1.98
CA ARG A 45 -17.75 1.19 2.79
C ARG A 45 -16.97 2.49 2.94
N ARG A 46 -17.57 3.64 2.61
CA ARG A 46 -16.87 4.94 2.58
C ARG A 46 -16.70 5.63 3.94
N LYS A 47 -17.28 5.10 5.01
CA LYS A 47 -17.37 5.78 6.32
C LYS A 47 -16.00 6.23 6.84
N HIS A 48 -14.97 5.38 6.73
CA HIS A 48 -13.61 5.72 7.15
C HIS A 48 -13.00 6.85 6.30
N LEU A 49 -13.23 6.88 4.98
CA LEU A 49 -12.82 8.01 4.13
C LEU A 49 -13.49 9.31 4.56
N THR A 50 -14.78 9.25 4.89
CA THR A 50 -15.52 10.41 5.42
C THR A 50 -15.06 10.81 6.83
N GLN A 51 -14.56 9.87 7.63
CA GLN A 51 -13.98 10.16 8.95
C GLN A 51 -12.59 10.78 8.83
N LEU A 52 -11.77 10.35 7.86
CA LEU A 52 -10.50 11.02 7.53
C LEU A 52 -10.73 12.50 7.17
N SER A 53 -11.82 12.82 6.46
CA SER A 53 -12.19 14.21 6.15
C SER A 53 -12.74 15.03 7.32
N LYS A 54 -12.97 14.44 8.51
CA LYS A 54 -13.45 15.18 9.69
C LYS A 54 -12.35 15.98 10.41
N GLY A 55 -11.08 15.78 10.06
CA GLY A 55 -10.03 16.73 10.41
C GLY A 55 -9.84 17.71 9.25
N ASP A 56 -10.15 19.00 9.44
CA ASP A 56 -9.70 20.21 8.71
C ASP A 56 -9.49 20.22 7.18
N PHE A 57 -9.84 19.17 6.41
CA PHE A 57 -9.57 19.08 4.98
C PHE A 57 -10.68 19.69 4.12
N GLY A 58 -11.79 20.13 4.72
CA GLY A 58 -12.89 20.83 4.05
C GLY A 58 -13.45 20.05 2.84
N ASN A 59 -13.53 20.72 1.68
CA ASN A 59 -14.08 20.16 0.44
C ASN A 59 -13.01 19.48 -0.45
N LYS A 60 -11.83 19.16 0.10
CA LYS A 60 -10.73 18.59 -0.69
C LYS A 60 -10.88 17.11 -1.01
N LEU A 61 -11.80 16.39 -0.35
CA LEU A 61 -12.06 14.97 -0.62
C LEU A 61 -13.37 14.79 -1.39
N GLU A 62 -13.27 14.27 -2.61
CA GLU A 62 -14.40 13.83 -3.43
C GLU A 62 -14.45 12.30 -3.42
N ILE A 63 -15.55 11.70 -2.93
CA ILE A 63 -15.75 10.24 -3.00
C ILE A 63 -16.48 9.92 -4.30
N PHE A 64 -15.83 9.18 -5.19
CA PHE A 64 -16.30 8.94 -6.55
C PHE A 64 -16.62 7.46 -6.80
N PRO A 65 -17.89 7.08 -7.02
CA PRO A 65 -18.23 5.70 -7.32
C PRO A 65 -17.81 5.33 -8.75
N THR A 66 -16.97 4.33 -8.91
CA THR A 66 -16.52 3.83 -10.24
C THR A 66 -17.12 2.46 -10.58
N GLY A 67 -17.81 1.81 -9.65
CA GLY A 67 -18.36 0.48 -9.86
C GLY A 67 -17.27 -0.56 -10.12
N ASP A 68 -17.54 -1.46 -11.06
CA ASP A 68 -16.62 -2.54 -11.45
C ASP A 68 -15.56 -2.03 -12.43
N MET A 69 -14.30 -2.01 -11.99
CA MET A 69 -13.17 -1.48 -12.76
C MET A 69 -12.84 -2.28 -14.01
N ALA A 70 -13.22 -3.57 -14.07
CA ALA A 70 -12.98 -4.41 -15.23
C ALA A 70 -13.93 -4.08 -16.39
N LYS A 71 -14.95 -3.24 -16.15
CA LYS A 71 -15.86 -2.78 -17.22
C LYS A 71 -15.25 -1.63 -18.00
N ALA A 72 -15.35 -1.74 -19.32
CA ALA A 72 -15.02 -0.64 -20.24
C ALA A 72 -15.76 0.64 -19.84
N GLY A 73 -15.02 1.74 -19.75
CA GLY A 73 -15.56 3.05 -19.38
C GLY A 73 -15.76 3.28 -17.88
N ALA A 74 -15.38 2.34 -17.01
CA ALA A 74 -15.53 2.48 -15.55
C ALA A 74 -14.84 3.73 -14.98
N PHE A 75 -13.79 4.22 -15.64
CA PHE A 75 -13.02 5.38 -15.22
C PHE A 75 -13.23 6.63 -16.08
N ASP A 76 -14.09 6.59 -17.12
CA ASP A 76 -14.26 7.67 -18.09
C ASP A 76 -14.56 9.02 -17.44
N GLU A 77 -15.45 9.04 -16.46
CA GLU A 77 -15.76 10.27 -15.71
C GLU A 77 -14.75 10.55 -14.60
N ALA A 78 -14.17 9.50 -14.00
CA ALA A 78 -13.27 9.63 -12.85
C ALA A 78 -11.94 10.33 -13.20
N VAL A 79 -11.45 10.16 -14.43
CA VAL A 79 -10.17 10.73 -14.89
C VAL A 79 -10.30 12.17 -15.39
N LYS A 80 -11.50 12.68 -15.63
CA LYS A 80 -11.68 14.04 -16.20
C LYS A 80 -11.22 15.11 -15.21
N GLY A 81 -10.36 16.01 -15.67
CA GLY A 81 -9.91 17.17 -14.92
C GLY A 81 -8.95 16.88 -13.76
N VAL A 82 -8.42 15.65 -13.65
CA VAL A 82 -7.40 15.30 -12.64
C VAL A 82 -6.01 15.57 -13.19
N ASP A 83 -5.09 16.00 -12.33
CA ASP A 83 -3.70 16.31 -12.69
C ASP A 83 -2.78 15.10 -12.49
N GLY A 84 -3.17 14.14 -11.64
CA GLY A 84 -2.43 12.91 -11.39
C GLY A 84 -3.35 11.72 -11.06
N ILE A 85 -2.88 10.52 -11.34
CA ILE A 85 -3.54 9.26 -10.98
C ILE A 85 -2.58 8.42 -10.15
N ILE A 86 -3.08 7.91 -9.03
CA ILE A 86 -2.46 6.83 -8.27
C ILE A 86 -3.36 5.61 -8.40
N HIS A 87 -2.89 4.61 -9.15
CA HIS A 87 -3.61 3.36 -9.33
C HIS A 87 -3.12 2.31 -8.33
N THR A 88 -3.96 1.98 -7.34
CA THR A 88 -3.64 0.95 -6.34
C THR A 88 -4.59 -0.24 -6.40
N THR A 89 -5.51 -0.29 -7.36
CA THR A 89 -6.57 -1.31 -7.33
C THR A 89 -6.04 -2.64 -7.86
N ALA A 90 -5.78 -3.58 -6.96
CA ALA A 90 -5.52 -4.96 -7.31
C ALA A 90 -6.44 -5.89 -6.52
N GLN A 91 -6.86 -7.00 -7.13
CA GLN A 91 -7.48 -8.09 -6.37
C GLN A 91 -6.36 -8.87 -5.67
N VAL A 92 -6.37 -8.90 -4.34
CA VAL A 92 -5.33 -9.54 -3.52
C VAL A 92 -5.83 -10.77 -2.76
N HIS A 93 -6.81 -11.48 -3.30
CA HIS A 93 -7.23 -12.76 -2.71
C HIS A 93 -6.27 -13.87 -3.15
N LEU A 94 -5.71 -14.59 -2.18
CA LEU A 94 -4.74 -15.67 -2.42
C LEU A 94 -5.40 -17.03 -2.67
N ASN A 95 -6.74 -17.07 -2.68
CA ASN A 95 -7.54 -18.30 -2.73
C ASN A 95 -8.27 -18.46 -4.08
N ALA A 96 -7.69 -17.96 -5.18
CA ALA A 96 -8.24 -18.21 -6.50
C ALA A 96 -8.01 -19.66 -6.92
N VAL A 97 -9.05 -20.29 -7.47
CA VAL A 97 -8.95 -21.65 -8.02
C VAL A 97 -8.32 -21.59 -9.41
N GLU A 98 -8.79 -20.66 -10.24
CA GLU A 98 -8.30 -20.48 -11.60
C GLU A 98 -7.44 -19.21 -11.70
N PRO A 99 -6.24 -19.27 -12.30
CA PRO A 99 -5.36 -18.09 -12.44
C PRO A 99 -6.02 -16.86 -13.08
N LYS A 100 -6.92 -17.09 -14.05
CA LYS A 100 -7.68 -16.04 -14.74
C LYS A 100 -8.53 -15.18 -13.80
N ASP A 101 -8.97 -15.72 -12.67
CA ASP A 101 -9.81 -14.99 -11.71
C ASP A 101 -9.04 -13.90 -10.97
N ILE A 102 -7.70 -13.92 -11.05
CA ILE A 102 -6.81 -12.86 -10.56
C ILE A 102 -6.23 -12.06 -11.73
N ILE A 103 -5.77 -12.74 -12.78
CA ILE A 103 -5.03 -12.13 -13.88
C ILE A 103 -5.92 -11.22 -14.73
N ASP A 104 -7.07 -11.72 -15.18
CA ASP A 104 -7.91 -10.98 -16.14
C ASP A 104 -8.45 -9.68 -15.52
N PRO A 105 -9.02 -9.67 -14.29
CA PRO A 105 -9.50 -8.44 -13.67
C PRO A 105 -8.39 -7.42 -13.39
N ALA A 106 -7.16 -7.86 -13.14
CA ALA A 106 -6.02 -6.98 -12.95
C ALA A 106 -5.64 -6.31 -14.27
N ILE A 107 -5.47 -7.10 -15.33
CA ILE A 107 -5.17 -6.61 -16.69
C ILE A 107 -6.27 -5.67 -17.18
N ASP A 108 -7.54 -6.10 -17.10
CA ASP A 108 -8.67 -5.32 -17.58
C ASP A 108 -8.82 -4.01 -16.80
N GLY A 109 -8.64 -4.05 -15.47
CA GLY A 109 -8.68 -2.84 -14.65
C GLY A 109 -7.60 -1.83 -15.01
N ASP A 110 -6.36 -2.28 -15.19
CA ASP A 110 -5.23 -1.45 -15.62
C ASP A 110 -5.49 -0.86 -17.01
N LEU A 111 -5.85 -1.70 -17.99
CA LEU A 111 -6.10 -1.28 -19.37
C LEU A 111 -7.28 -0.32 -19.48
N ASN A 112 -8.36 -0.55 -18.73
CA ASN A 112 -9.51 0.36 -18.73
C ASN A 112 -9.14 1.72 -18.14
N LEU A 113 -8.37 1.76 -17.05
CA LEU A 113 -7.89 3.03 -16.50
C LEU A 113 -7.01 3.77 -17.51
N MET A 114 -6.04 3.09 -18.12
CA MET A 114 -5.14 3.70 -19.12
C MET A 114 -5.92 4.19 -20.34
N THR A 115 -6.91 3.42 -20.80
CA THR A 115 -7.77 3.79 -21.93
C THR A 115 -8.60 5.04 -21.62
N SER A 116 -9.23 5.10 -20.44
CA SER A 116 -9.96 6.29 -20.00
C SER A 116 -9.02 7.48 -19.83
N ALA A 117 -7.86 7.30 -19.21
CA ALA A 117 -6.87 8.36 -18.99
C ALA A 117 -6.37 8.95 -20.32
N LEU A 118 -6.04 8.10 -21.30
CA LEU A 118 -5.63 8.53 -22.64
C LEU A 118 -6.73 9.31 -23.35
N LYS A 119 -7.98 8.90 -23.20
CA LYS A 119 -9.12 9.48 -23.94
C LYS A 119 -9.68 10.75 -23.30
N TYR A 120 -9.68 10.85 -21.96
CA TYR A 120 -10.38 11.91 -21.23
C TYR A 120 -9.52 12.63 -20.18
N GLY A 121 -8.27 12.20 -19.95
CA GLY A 121 -7.33 12.81 -19.00
C GLY A 121 -6.57 13.99 -19.60
N ASP A 122 -7.30 14.98 -20.12
CA ASP A 122 -6.76 16.19 -20.79
C ASP A 122 -5.73 16.98 -19.95
N ARG A 123 -5.87 16.97 -18.63
CA ARG A 123 -4.98 17.64 -17.67
C ARG A 123 -3.95 16.72 -17.02
N LEU A 124 -3.98 15.43 -17.33
CA LEU A 124 -3.19 14.43 -16.64
C LEU A 124 -1.70 14.62 -16.92
N LYS A 125 -0.91 14.73 -15.84
CA LYS A 125 0.54 14.91 -15.91
C LYS A 125 1.33 13.69 -15.45
N ARG A 126 0.72 12.82 -14.64
CA ARG A 126 1.41 11.64 -14.09
C ARG A 126 0.48 10.52 -13.67
N ILE A 127 0.91 9.28 -13.95
CA ILE A 127 0.32 8.05 -13.43
C ILE A 127 1.36 7.32 -12.58
N VAL A 128 0.99 6.97 -11.36
CA VAL A 128 1.77 6.11 -10.47
C VAL A 128 0.98 4.83 -10.26
N ILE A 129 1.60 3.68 -10.54
CA ILE A 129 0.97 2.36 -10.41
C ILE A 129 1.61 1.62 -9.23
N THR A 130 0.79 1.17 -8.29
CA THR A 130 1.20 0.19 -7.28
C THR A 130 1.32 -1.18 -7.94
N SER A 131 2.55 -1.61 -8.17
CA SER A 131 2.88 -2.96 -8.64
C SER A 131 3.33 -3.81 -7.45
N SER A 132 4.16 -4.82 -7.70
CA SER A 132 4.76 -5.68 -6.67
C SER A 132 6.17 -6.05 -7.09
N CYS A 133 7.05 -6.32 -6.13
CA CYS A 133 8.37 -6.89 -6.44
C CYS A 133 8.27 -8.27 -7.11
N ALA A 134 7.13 -8.97 -6.98
CA ALA A 134 6.86 -10.22 -7.69
C ALA A 134 6.73 -10.06 -9.21
N ALA A 135 6.43 -8.85 -9.71
CA ALA A 135 6.25 -8.55 -11.13
C ALA A 135 7.55 -8.09 -11.82
N VAL A 136 8.71 -8.26 -11.18
CA VAL A 136 10.00 -7.78 -11.68
C VAL A 136 10.64 -8.87 -12.55
N THR A 137 10.16 -9.01 -13.79
CA THR A 137 10.72 -9.93 -14.80
C THR A 137 10.66 -9.31 -16.22
N SER A 138 11.80 -8.78 -16.71
CA SER A 138 12.04 -8.13 -18.05
C SER A 138 11.11 -6.96 -18.47
N TYR A 139 11.55 -6.08 -19.40
CA TYR A 139 11.01 -4.70 -19.51
C TYR A 139 10.79 -4.15 -20.92
N ALA A 140 9.79 -3.25 -21.02
CA ALA A 140 9.62 -2.23 -22.04
C ALA A 140 9.60 -0.83 -21.37
N ASP A 141 10.21 0.17 -22.01
CA ASP A 141 10.31 1.53 -21.48
C ASP A 141 9.01 2.32 -21.68
N HIS A 142 8.47 2.87 -20.60
CA HIS A 142 7.28 3.74 -20.62
C HIS A 142 7.59 5.06 -19.88
N PRO A 143 7.93 6.16 -20.57
CA PRO A 143 8.45 7.39 -19.94
C PRO A 143 7.44 8.10 -19.02
N ASP A 144 6.17 7.70 -19.10
CA ASP A 144 5.06 8.42 -18.48
C ASP A 144 4.51 7.74 -17.20
N ILE A 145 4.97 6.53 -16.88
CA ILE A 145 4.41 5.73 -15.80
C ILE A 145 5.50 5.42 -14.78
N THR A 146 5.22 5.74 -13.51
CA THR A 146 6.07 5.29 -12.41
C THR A 146 5.46 4.03 -11.80
N PHE A 147 6.23 2.94 -11.74
CA PHE A 147 5.83 1.73 -11.01
C PHE A 147 6.53 1.70 -9.66
N LEU A 148 5.73 1.53 -8.61
CA LEU A 148 6.24 1.27 -7.26
C LEU A 148 6.06 -0.21 -6.95
N ASN A 149 7.15 -0.87 -6.57
CA ASN A 149 7.22 -2.32 -6.40
C ASN A 149 7.55 -2.68 -4.94
N PRO A 150 6.60 -2.51 -4.00
CA PRO A 150 6.80 -2.91 -2.62
C PRO A 150 6.82 -4.45 -2.47
N PRO A 151 7.53 -4.99 -1.45
CA PRO A 151 7.40 -6.36 -0.99
C PRO A 151 6.22 -6.46 0.00
N TRP A 152 6.37 -7.16 1.13
CA TRP A 152 5.35 -7.17 2.17
C TRP A 152 5.14 -5.77 2.76
N ILE A 153 3.91 -5.27 2.69
CA ILE A 153 3.52 -3.99 3.29
C ILE A 153 2.86 -4.25 4.63
N PHE A 154 3.46 -3.73 5.71
CA PHE A 154 2.93 -3.80 7.07
C PHE A 154 2.66 -2.41 7.61
N GLY A 155 1.86 -2.32 8.68
CA GLY A 155 1.65 -1.07 9.40
C GLY A 155 0.22 -0.90 9.90
N PRO A 156 -0.04 0.22 10.60
CA PRO A 156 -1.35 0.47 11.22
C PRO A 156 -2.46 0.59 10.19
N VAL A 157 -3.70 0.29 10.59
CA VAL A 157 -4.83 0.17 9.66
C VAL A 157 -5.78 1.37 9.79
N LEU A 158 -5.82 2.27 8.81
CA LEU A 158 -6.72 3.43 8.86
C LEU A 158 -8.17 3.13 8.47
N HIS A 159 -8.40 2.11 7.65
CA HIS A 159 -9.75 1.74 7.20
C HIS A 159 -10.45 0.84 8.22
N GLU A 160 -11.77 0.76 8.13
CA GLU A 160 -12.58 -0.07 9.01
C GLU A 160 -12.31 -1.56 8.75
N VAL A 161 -11.85 -2.27 9.80
CA VAL A 161 -11.67 -3.72 9.82
C VAL A 161 -12.46 -4.26 11.02
N PRO A 162 -13.41 -5.19 10.84
CA PRO A 162 -14.28 -5.64 11.94
C PRO A 162 -13.54 -6.35 13.08
N SER A 163 -12.45 -7.06 12.76
CA SER A 163 -11.69 -7.90 13.69
C SER A 163 -10.34 -8.29 13.09
N ILE A 164 -9.39 -8.72 13.92
CA ILE A 164 -8.03 -9.10 13.50
C ILE A 164 -8.02 -10.15 12.38
N ASP A 165 -8.93 -11.14 12.41
CA ASP A 165 -9.01 -12.19 11.37
C ASP A 165 -9.48 -11.68 10.00
N LYS A 166 -9.89 -10.41 9.91
CA LYS A 166 -10.27 -9.71 8.68
C LYS A 166 -9.21 -8.74 8.18
N LEU A 167 -8.02 -8.72 8.79
CA LEU A 167 -6.87 -8.00 8.26
C LEU A 167 -6.57 -8.43 6.81
N ASN A 168 -5.96 -7.52 6.05
CA ASN A 168 -5.42 -7.89 4.74
C ASN A 168 -4.32 -8.96 4.90
N PRO A 169 -4.03 -9.76 3.85
CA PRO A 169 -3.12 -10.89 3.96
C PRO A 169 -1.78 -10.55 4.61
N SER A 170 -1.11 -9.47 4.19
CA SER A 170 0.18 -9.06 4.75
C SER A 170 0.15 -8.85 6.26
N CYS A 171 -0.80 -8.05 6.76
CA CYS A 171 -0.89 -7.80 8.20
C CYS A 171 -1.41 -9.02 8.98
N LEU A 172 -2.22 -9.88 8.34
CA LEU A 172 -2.67 -11.13 8.96
C LEU A 172 -1.53 -12.15 9.12
N PHE A 173 -0.66 -12.29 8.10
CA PHE A 173 0.54 -13.11 8.21
C PHE A 173 1.50 -12.56 9.27
N TRP A 174 1.68 -11.23 9.30
CA TRP A 174 2.48 -10.59 10.35
C TRP A 174 1.89 -10.85 11.75
N TYR A 175 0.58 -10.71 11.92
CA TYR A 175 -0.13 -11.05 13.16
C TYR A 175 0.07 -12.50 13.58
N ASN A 176 -0.13 -13.47 12.68
CA ASN A 176 0.05 -14.89 12.97
C ASN A 176 1.51 -15.21 13.34
N ALA A 177 2.48 -14.55 12.70
CA ALA A 177 3.89 -14.71 13.06
C ALA A 177 4.16 -14.28 14.50
N ILE A 178 3.71 -13.08 14.89
CA ILE A 178 4.04 -12.56 16.22
C ILE A 178 3.25 -13.22 17.35
N THR A 179 2.06 -13.76 17.08
CA THR A 179 1.20 -14.37 18.11
C THR A 179 1.31 -15.89 18.17
N LYS A 180 1.52 -16.56 17.03
CA LYS A 180 1.54 -18.03 16.93
C LYS A 180 2.90 -18.59 16.51
N GLY A 181 3.81 -17.75 16.03
CA GLY A 181 5.08 -18.21 15.44
C GLY A 181 4.92 -18.82 14.06
N GLU A 182 3.78 -18.60 13.40
CA GLU A 182 3.46 -19.15 12.08
C GLU A 182 4.02 -18.26 10.95
N ALA A 183 4.52 -18.87 9.88
CA ALA A 183 4.92 -18.18 8.66
C ALA A 183 3.86 -18.37 7.55
N VAL A 184 4.27 -18.24 6.29
CA VAL A 184 3.43 -18.58 5.13
C VAL A 184 3.46 -20.09 4.91
N GLY A 185 2.30 -20.74 5.03
CA GLY A 185 2.18 -22.20 4.93
C GLY A 185 2.92 -22.91 6.06
N ASP A 186 3.49 -24.08 5.78
CA ASP A 186 4.25 -24.88 6.75
C ASP A 186 5.72 -24.43 6.89
N ALA A 187 6.07 -23.26 6.36
CA ALA A 187 7.44 -22.75 6.41
C ALA A 187 7.84 -22.36 7.84
N SER A 188 9.13 -22.55 8.16
CA SER A 188 9.70 -21.97 9.38
C SER A 188 9.70 -20.43 9.27
N PRO A 189 9.41 -19.68 10.34
CA PRO A 189 9.45 -18.22 10.33
C PRO A 189 10.85 -17.64 10.06
N ARG A 190 11.88 -18.48 9.99
CA ARG A 190 13.30 -18.08 9.81
C ARG A 190 13.82 -18.23 8.40
N VAL A 191 13.05 -18.91 7.55
CA VAL A 191 13.40 -19.18 6.16
C VAL A 191 12.31 -18.64 5.24
N PRO A 192 12.55 -18.55 3.93
CA PRO A 192 11.55 -18.05 2.99
C PRO A 192 10.24 -18.86 3.01
N PRO A 193 9.11 -18.28 2.55
CA PRO A 193 9.01 -17.51 1.30
C PRO A 193 9.07 -15.97 1.42
N SER A 194 9.63 -15.42 2.50
CA SER A 194 9.77 -13.98 2.69
C SER A 194 10.97 -13.37 1.94
N HIS A 195 10.82 -12.16 1.39
CA HIS A 195 11.79 -11.51 0.48
C HIS A 195 12.05 -10.02 0.78
N GLY A 196 11.40 -9.45 1.80
CA GLY A 196 11.56 -8.05 2.19
C GLY A 196 10.28 -7.45 2.77
N TRP A 197 10.39 -6.27 3.37
CA TRP A 197 9.24 -5.59 3.99
C TRP A 197 9.35 -4.07 3.86
N VAL A 198 8.22 -3.38 4.05
CA VAL A 198 8.16 -1.92 4.10
C VAL A 198 6.93 -1.45 4.90
N ASP A 199 7.04 -0.31 5.58
CA ASP A 199 5.92 0.31 6.28
C ASP A 199 4.94 0.98 5.28
N VAL A 200 3.63 0.78 5.46
CA VAL A 200 2.56 1.32 4.62
C VAL A 200 2.62 2.85 4.48
N ARG A 201 3.09 3.55 5.51
CA ARG A 201 3.22 5.01 5.52
C ARG A 201 4.37 5.47 4.64
N ASP A 202 5.43 4.68 4.58
CA ASP A 202 6.57 4.96 3.71
C ASP A 202 6.21 4.65 2.24
N VAL A 203 5.43 3.60 1.99
CA VAL A 203 4.86 3.33 0.67
C VAL A 203 3.92 4.46 0.23
N ALA A 204 3.06 4.96 1.13
CA ALA A 204 2.18 6.09 0.83
C ALA A 204 2.99 7.36 0.50
N LEU A 205 4.06 7.64 1.26
CA LEU A 205 4.98 8.72 0.96
C LEU A 205 5.64 8.54 -0.42
N ALA A 206 6.09 7.34 -0.76
CA ALA A 206 6.70 7.04 -2.05
C ALA A 206 5.75 7.37 -3.22
N HIS A 207 4.46 7.01 -3.12
CA HIS A 207 3.47 7.33 -4.15
C HIS A 207 3.34 8.84 -4.38
N ILE A 208 3.37 9.61 -3.30
CA ILE A 208 3.31 11.08 -3.39
C ILE A 208 4.60 11.64 -3.99
N ARG A 209 5.76 11.16 -3.54
CA ARG A 209 7.06 11.62 -4.07
C ARG A 209 7.19 11.30 -5.56
N SER A 210 6.65 10.18 -6.02
CA SER A 210 6.58 9.87 -7.45
C SER A 210 5.76 10.88 -8.25
N LEU A 211 4.72 11.49 -7.65
CA LEU A 211 4.00 12.60 -8.28
C LEU A 211 4.84 13.89 -8.32
N GLU A 212 5.58 14.17 -7.24
CA GLU A 212 6.29 15.44 -6.98
C GLU A 212 7.70 15.52 -7.56
N VAL A 213 8.35 14.38 -7.86
CA VAL A 213 9.73 14.31 -8.37
C VAL A 213 9.71 14.08 -9.88
N GLU A 214 10.52 14.82 -10.63
CA GLU A 214 10.54 14.72 -12.09
C GLU A 214 11.21 13.42 -12.56
N GLU A 215 12.34 13.09 -11.93
CA GLU A 215 13.17 11.91 -12.16
C GLU A 215 12.45 10.59 -11.83
N ALA A 216 11.32 10.64 -11.11
CA ALA A 216 10.50 9.46 -10.87
C ALA A 216 9.72 9.02 -12.12
N GLY A 217 9.54 9.89 -13.12
CA GLY A 217 8.82 9.56 -14.34
C GLY A 217 9.52 8.45 -15.14
N GLY A 218 8.78 7.40 -15.51
CA GLY A 218 9.28 6.25 -16.26
C GLY A 218 10.06 5.23 -15.45
N GLU A 219 10.18 5.44 -14.13
CA GLU A 219 10.95 4.56 -13.26
C GLU A 219 10.13 3.38 -12.72
N ARG A 220 10.81 2.27 -12.50
CA ARG A 220 10.35 1.16 -11.65
C ARG A 220 11.19 1.14 -10.39
N ILE A 221 10.57 1.35 -9.24
CA ILE A 221 11.26 1.58 -7.97
C ILE A 221 10.82 0.51 -6.97
N ILE A 222 11.75 -0.36 -6.57
CA ILE A 222 11.56 -1.23 -5.40
C ILE A 222 11.45 -0.35 -4.16
N LEU A 223 10.48 -0.65 -3.28
CA LEU A 223 10.31 0.04 -2.00
C LEU A 223 10.54 -0.96 -0.87
N CYS A 224 11.76 -1.09 -0.36
CA CYS A 224 12.10 -2.15 0.59
C CYS A 224 12.96 -1.62 1.74
N ALA A 225 12.40 -1.60 2.95
CA ALA A 225 13.09 -1.17 4.16
C ALA A 225 14.22 -2.12 4.59
N GLY A 226 14.09 -3.40 4.23
CA GLY A 226 15.11 -4.40 4.46
C GLY A 226 14.62 -5.80 4.10
N PRO A 227 15.52 -6.80 4.12
CA PRO A 227 15.11 -8.19 3.99
C PRO A 227 14.18 -8.58 5.15
N LEU A 228 13.39 -9.62 4.94
CA LEU A 228 12.43 -10.10 5.93
C LEU A 228 12.47 -11.61 6.01
N VAL A 229 12.49 -12.13 7.23
CA VAL A 229 11.86 -13.39 7.61
C VAL A 229 10.90 -13.10 8.76
N PHE A 230 9.88 -13.94 8.98
CA PHE A 230 8.86 -13.66 10.00
C PHE A 230 9.41 -13.66 11.44
N GLN A 231 10.58 -14.26 11.67
CA GLN A 231 11.33 -14.12 12.91
C GLN A 231 11.73 -12.66 13.21
N ASP A 232 11.95 -11.81 12.20
CA ASP A 232 12.25 -10.40 12.43
C ASP A 232 11.05 -9.65 13.05
N ALA A 233 9.84 -10.00 12.65
CA ALA A 233 8.61 -9.46 13.25
C ALA A 233 8.50 -9.88 14.72
N ILE A 234 8.78 -11.16 15.00
CA ILE A 234 8.79 -11.72 16.35
C ILE A 234 9.83 -11.02 17.24
N ASP A 235 11.06 -10.87 16.74
CA ASP A 235 12.14 -10.20 17.45
C ASP A 235 11.77 -8.73 17.74
N ALA A 236 11.21 -8.03 16.75
CA ALA A 236 10.81 -6.64 16.87
C ALA A 236 9.77 -6.44 17.98
N VAL A 237 8.70 -7.25 18.05
CA VAL A 237 7.69 -7.09 19.11
C VAL A 237 8.22 -7.43 20.50
N ASN A 238 9.08 -8.44 20.62
CA ASN A 238 9.65 -8.84 21.91
C ASN A 238 10.63 -7.78 22.46
N SER A 239 11.24 -6.98 21.58
CA SER A 239 12.13 -5.87 21.96
C SER A 239 11.39 -4.67 22.59
N LEU A 240 10.08 -4.58 22.40
CA LEU A 240 9.28 -3.44 22.84
C LEU A 240 8.78 -3.66 24.28
N GLN A 241 9.52 -3.12 25.25
CA GLN A 241 9.16 -3.18 26.67
C GLN A 241 8.97 -1.77 27.26
N PRO A 242 7.81 -1.47 27.90
CA PRO A 242 6.61 -2.32 27.98
C PRO A 242 5.92 -2.49 26.61
N SER A 243 5.13 -3.58 26.47
CA SER A 243 4.37 -3.83 25.25
C SER A 243 3.41 -2.66 24.94
N PRO A 244 3.39 -2.15 23.69
CA PRO A 244 2.40 -1.17 23.25
C PRO A 244 0.97 -1.72 23.11
N TRP A 245 0.78 -3.04 23.28
CA TRP A 245 -0.53 -3.72 23.29
C TRP A 245 -0.80 -4.36 24.67
N PRO A 246 -1.00 -3.56 25.73
CA PRO A 246 -1.13 -4.05 27.10
C PRO A 246 -2.39 -4.88 27.36
N SER A 247 -3.42 -4.76 26.52
CA SER A 247 -4.62 -5.60 26.62
C SER A 247 -4.40 -7.04 26.16
N HIS A 248 -3.40 -7.30 25.32
CA HIS A 248 -2.98 -8.65 24.96
C HIS A 248 -2.23 -9.32 26.12
N LYS A 249 -2.76 -10.45 26.61
CA LYS A 249 -2.24 -11.13 27.81
C LYS A 249 -1.36 -12.32 27.51
N GLU A 250 -1.52 -12.93 26.35
CA GLU A 250 -0.68 -14.03 25.92
C GLU A 250 0.73 -13.52 25.58
N PRO A 251 1.78 -14.31 25.85
CA PRO A 251 3.11 -13.94 25.40
C PRO A 251 3.18 -13.96 23.88
N PHE A 252 3.89 -13.01 23.29
CA PHE A 252 4.27 -13.10 21.88
C PHE A 252 5.07 -14.39 21.64
N ALA A 253 5.02 -14.88 20.41
CA ALA A 253 5.86 -15.98 19.96
C ALA A 253 7.32 -15.67 20.32
N LYS A 254 8.07 -16.66 20.78
CA LYS A 254 9.50 -16.48 21.11
C LYS A 254 10.41 -16.66 19.90
N GLY A 255 9.87 -17.23 18.83
CA GLY A 255 10.67 -17.77 17.75
C GLY A 255 11.54 -18.94 18.20
N ASP A 256 12.25 -19.54 17.26
CA ASP A 256 13.22 -20.61 17.51
C ASP A 256 14.63 -19.99 17.78
N ALA A 257 15.66 -20.77 18.15
CA ALA A 257 17.00 -20.29 18.57
C ALA A 257 18.13 -20.39 17.51
N GLY A 258 17.96 -21.15 16.43
CA GLY A 258 18.86 -21.17 15.24
C GLY A 258 19.00 -19.87 14.41
N GLU A 259 19.66 -19.92 13.26
CA GLU A 259 19.98 -18.74 12.42
C GLU A 259 18.83 -18.31 11.48
N LYS A 260 18.82 -17.03 11.08
CA LYS A 260 17.88 -16.47 10.09
C LYS A 260 18.48 -16.55 8.69
N GLU A 261 17.73 -17.07 7.72
CA GLU A 261 18.19 -17.22 6.33
C GLU A 261 17.41 -16.29 5.39
N TYR A 262 18.11 -15.32 4.79
CA TYR A 262 17.55 -14.37 3.83
C TYR A 262 17.95 -14.76 2.40
N LYS A 263 17.06 -15.39 1.64
CA LYS A 263 17.38 -15.84 0.26
C LYS A 263 17.20 -14.77 -0.81
N ILE A 264 16.43 -13.72 -0.53
CA ILE A 264 16.15 -12.65 -1.49
C ILE A 264 16.43 -11.30 -0.80
N THR A 265 17.24 -10.48 -1.45
CA THR A 265 17.53 -9.09 -1.10
C THR A 265 17.36 -8.23 -2.35
N TRP A 266 16.87 -7.02 -2.18
CA TRP A 266 16.64 -6.10 -3.30
C TRP A 266 17.73 -5.04 -3.40
N ASP A 267 18.06 -4.62 -4.62
CA ASP A 267 18.75 -3.35 -4.84
C ASP A 267 17.72 -2.22 -4.69
N THR A 268 17.96 -1.36 -3.70
CA THR A 268 17.06 -0.28 -3.34
C THR A 268 17.62 1.11 -3.63
N ALA A 269 18.69 1.21 -4.41
CA ALA A 269 19.37 2.49 -4.67
C ALA A 269 18.42 3.61 -5.14
N LYS A 270 17.44 3.28 -5.99
CA LYS A 270 16.49 4.25 -6.59
C LYS A 270 15.54 4.87 -5.57
N GLU A 271 15.08 4.14 -4.57
CA GLU A 271 14.09 4.66 -3.61
C GLU A 271 14.68 5.80 -2.78
N LYS A 272 15.99 5.75 -2.52
CA LYS A 272 16.72 6.79 -1.80
C LYS A 272 17.16 7.90 -2.74
N SER A 273 17.76 7.57 -3.89
CA SER A 273 18.34 8.57 -4.79
C SER A 273 17.28 9.42 -5.50
N ILE A 274 16.14 8.82 -5.86
CA ILE A 274 15.07 9.49 -6.61
C ILE A 274 14.03 10.05 -5.66
N LEU A 275 13.49 9.24 -4.75
CA LEU A 275 12.37 9.65 -3.89
C LEU A 275 12.80 10.29 -2.57
N GLY A 276 14.09 10.20 -2.22
CA GLY A 276 14.64 10.74 -0.98
C GLY A 276 14.04 10.10 0.28
N LEU A 277 13.66 8.82 0.20
CA LEU A 277 12.98 8.13 1.29
C LEU A 277 13.95 7.80 2.43
N LYS A 278 13.42 7.90 3.65
CA LYS A 278 14.02 7.35 4.86
C LYS A 278 12.97 6.48 5.52
N PHE A 279 13.22 5.17 5.55
CA PHE A 279 12.26 4.22 6.07
C PHE A 279 12.26 4.13 7.58
N ARG A 280 11.10 3.74 8.10
CA ARG A 280 10.90 3.33 9.48
C ARG A 280 11.59 1.99 9.73
N THR A 281 12.05 1.82 10.96
CA THR A 281 12.54 0.55 11.49
C THR A 281 11.39 -0.43 11.74
N HIS A 282 11.70 -1.72 11.82
CA HIS A 282 10.69 -2.75 12.06
C HIS A 282 10.07 -2.54 13.46
N GLU A 283 10.86 -2.09 14.42
CA GLU A 283 10.45 -1.77 15.78
C GLU A 283 9.52 -0.55 15.85
N GLU A 284 9.77 0.49 15.06
CA GLU A 284 8.86 1.64 14.94
C GLU A 284 7.52 1.21 14.33
N MET A 285 7.55 0.43 13.25
CA MET A 285 6.35 -0.11 12.61
C MET A 285 5.57 -1.01 13.57
N ALA A 286 6.23 -1.97 14.22
CA ALA A 286 5.63 -2.89 15.18
C ALA A 286 4.99 -2.14 16.36
N ARG A 287 5.68 -1.14 16.91
CA ARG A 287 5.16 -0.31 18.01
C ARG A 287 3.85 0.36 17.63
N ASP A 288 3.79 0.95 16.44
CA ASP A 288 2.60 1.68 15.98
C ASP A 288 1.45 0.73 15.63
N VAL A 289 1.74 -0.47 15.09
CA VAL A 289 0.74 -1.51 14.84
C VAL A 289 0.11 -2.00 16.15
N LEU A 290 0.94 -2.31 17.14
CA LEU A 290 0.47 -2.79 18.44
C LEU A 290 -0.37 -1.72 19.17
N ALA A 291 0.07 -0.46 19.13
CA ALA A 291 -0.69 0.65 19.69
C ALA A 291 -2.02 0.89 18.94
N ASP A 292 -2.04 0.70 17.62
CA ASP A 292 -3.25 0.79 16.81
C ASP A 292 -4.28 -0.29 17.21
N TRP A 293 -3.84 -1.53 17.41
CA TRP A 293 -4.73 -2.62 17.86
C TRP A 293 -5.28 -2.40 19.26
N GLU A 294 -4.44 -1.91 20.20
CA GLU A 294 -4.90 -1.49 21.52
C GLU A 294 -5.98 -0.42 21.42
N SER A 295 -5.76 0.62 20.59
CA SER A 295 -6.72 1.72 20.42
C SER A 295 -8.07 1.28 19.86
N LYS A 296 -8.09 0.16 19.13
CA LYS A 296 -9.29 -0.49 18.57
C LYS A 296 -9.95 -1.48 19.52
N GLY A 297 -9.35 -1.74 20.68
CA GLY A 297 -9.83 -2.73 21.63
C GLY A 297 -9.76 -4.16 21.11
N TRP A 298 -8.87 -4.44 20.16
CA TRP A 298 -8.58 -5.81 19.74
C TRP A 298 -7.75 -6.49 20.83
N ASN A 299 -8.05 -7.74 21.18
CA ASN A 299 -7.38 -8.49 22.24
C ASN A 299 -7.12 -9.95 21.88
#